data_AF-A0A1T4XWD5-F1
#
_entry.id   AF-A0A1T4XWD5-F1
#
_cell.length_a   1.000
_cell.length_b   1.000
_cell.length_c   1.000
_cell.angle_alpha   90.00
_cell.angle_beta   90.00
_cell.angle_gamma   90.00
#
_symmetry.space_group_name_H-M   'P 1'
#
loop_
_entity.id
_entity.type
_entity.pdbx_description
1 polymer ?
#
loop_
_entity_poly.entity_id
_entity_poly.type
_entity_poly.pdbx_seq_one_letter_code
_entity_poly.pdbx_strand_id
1 'polypeptide(L)'
;MIRKFTAFILLAMLSLAALPAQAELWTFEDQYTHWNGWGTHHENKKDVIGIPDFTDGTATVVNNTLQSVRFFFSAGSSESLYNQLGSGDLFVNTDNDSSWNYLVRLNNDLTADVYNFNTSYTDRGAYYLGHADGDYRDYHPAWGKVWGDALYSGTWSGKPEFPGEGNVGVISIAGLNIDFDKLSLSYTVSCANDIMGADTFSKTPIPGAVWLLGSGLLGLIGLRRRQKG
;
A
#
# COMPACT_ATOMS: atom_id res chain seq x y z
N MET A 1 16.18 50.97 12.60
CA MET A 1 14.78 50.51 12.69
C MET A 1 14.39 49.59 11.53
N ILE A 2 14.71 49.94 10.27
CA ILE A 2 14.35 49.19 9.05
C ILE A 2 14.77 47.69 9.06
N ARG A 3 15.99 47.36 9.51
CA ARG A 3 16.49 45.95 9.50
C ARG A 3 15.67 44.97 10.35
N LYS A 4 15.11 45.43 11.47
CA LYS A 4 14.29 44.56 12.36
C LYS A 4 12.92 44.26 11.72
N PHE A 5 12.38 45.21 10.96
CA PHE A 5 11.10 45.07 10.28
C PHE A 5 11.21 44.09 9.09
N THR A 6 12.30 44.15 8.33
CA THR A 6 12.54 43.23 7.20
C THR A 6 12.72 41.78 7.66
N ALA A 7 13.41 41.54 8.78
CA ALA A 7 13.57 40.20 9.34
C ALA A 7 12.24 39.60 9.80
N PHE A 8 11.36 40.41 10.41
CA PHE A 8 10.03 39.97 10.84
C PHE A 8 9.13 39.60 9.65
N ILE A 9 9.18 40.39 8.57
CA ILE A 9 8.45 40.10 7.34
C ILE A 9 8.94 38.81 6.66
N LEU A 10 10.26 38.58 6.63
CA LEU A 10 10.83 37.34 6.08
C LEU A 10 10.43 36.11 6.91
N LEU A 11 10.42 36.21 8.24
CA LEU A 11 10.00 35.13 9.11
C LEU A 11 8.50 34.82 8.96
N ALA A 12 7.66 35.86 8.88
CA ALA A 12 6.23 35.73 8.64
C ALA A 12 5.93 35.09 7.27
N MET A 13 6.67 35.47 6.22
CA MET A 13 6.56 34.84 4.90
C MET A 13 7.05 33.39 4.91
N LEU A 14 8.10 33.04 5.66
CA LEU A 14 8.54 31.65 5.81
C LEU A 14 7.49 30.80 6.53
N SER A 15 6.84 31.32 7.58
CA SER A 15 5.78 30.59 8.28
C SER A 15 4.53 30.38 7.42
N LEU A 16 4.25 31.30 6.48
CA LEU A 16 3.15 31.15 5.52
C LEU A 16 3.49 30.19 4.37
N ALA A 17 4.78 29.93 4.13
CA ALA A 17 5.24 28.98 3.11
C ALA A 17 5.33 27.53 3.61
N ALA A 18 5.03 27.27 4.89
CA ALA A 18 4.85 25.92 5.40
C ALA A 18 3.56 25.32 4.81
N LEU A 19 3.69 24.69 3.65
CA LEU A 19 2.57 23.96 3.06
C LEU A 19 2.20 22.82 4.01
N PRO A 20 0.89 22.61 4.30
CA PRO A 20 0.47 21.43 5.02
C PRO A 20 0.95 20.20 4.25
N ALA A 21 1.34 19.15 4.97
CA ALA A 21 1.63 17.86 4.38
C ALA A 21 0.43 17.43 3.53
N GLN A 22 0.57 17.49 2.22
CA GLN A 22 -0.48 17.06 1.32
C GLN A 22 -0.45 15.53 1.25
N ALA A 23 -1.64 14.93 1.30
CA ALA A 23 -1.78 13.52 1.01
C ALA A 23 -1.43 13.28 -0.46
N GLU A 24 -0.48 12.40 -0.69
CA GLU A 24 -0.12 11.90 -2.01
C GLU A 24 -0.98 10.67 -2.31
N LEU A 25 -1.61 10.65 -3.48
CA LEU A 25 -2.37 9.51 -3.97
C LEU A 25 -1.51 8.75 -4.96
N TRP A 26 -1.20 7.51 -4.64
CA TRP A 26 -0.54 6.56 -5.52
C TRP A 26 -1.56 5.63 -6.13
N THR A 27 -1.39 5.33 -7.41
CA THR A 27 -2.18 4.36 -8.17
C THR A 27 -1.27 3.22 -8.61
N PHE A 28 -1.78 2.01 -8.60
CA PHE A 28 -1.09 0.82 -9.10
C PHE A 28 -2.09 -0.09 -9.79
N GLU A 29 -1.62 -0.81 -10.80
CA GLU A 29 -2.39 -1.79 -11.58
C GLU A 29 -2.09 -3.18 -11.04
N ASP A 30 -2.94 -4.16 -11.34
CA ASP A 30 -2.54 -5.55 -11.14
C ASP A 30 -1.49 -5.96 -12.18
N GLN A 31 -0.35 -6.44 -11.69
CA GLN A 31 0.78 -6.90 -12.50
C GLN A 31 1.14 -8.35 -12.16
N TYR A 32 0.49 -8.94 -11.16
CA TYR A 32 0.95 -10.15 -10.52
C TYR A 32 -0.16 -11.17 -10.47
N THR A 33 -0.03 -12.22 -11.28
CA THR A 33 -0.87 -13.39 -11.11
C THR A 33 -0.34 -14.32 -10.01
N HIS A 34 0.86 -14.07 -9.48
CA HIS A 34 1.51 -14.91 -8.49
C HIS A 34 2.47 -14.15 -7.58
N TRP A 35 2.60 -14.66 -6.35
CA TRP A 35 3.61 -14.26 -5.39
C TRP A 35 5.02 -14.53 -5.93
N ASN A 36 5.89 -13.52 -5.91
CA ASN A 36 7.27 -13.68 -6.36
C ASN A 36 7.98 -14.79 -5.56
N GLY A 37 8.56 -15.75 -6.26
CA GLY A 37 9.26 -16.90 -5.66
C GLY A 37 8.39 -18.12 -5.33
N TRP A 38 7.07 -18.08 -5.57
CA TRP A 38 6.16 -19.20 -5.28
C TRP A 38 5.84 -20.09 -6.49
N GLY A 39 6.21 -19.65 -7.70
CA GLY A 39 6.02 -20.39 -8.94
C GLY A 39 4.56 -20.53 -9.35
N THR A 40 4.28 -21.42 -10.29
CA THR A 40 2.92 -21.85 -10.67
C THR A 40 2.71 -23.27 -10.14
N HIS A 41 1.69 -23.47 -9.30
CA HIS A 41 1.32 -24.78 -8.77
C HIS A 41 -0.13 -25.09 -9.15
N HIS A 42 -0.36 -26.32 -9.62
CA HIS A 42 -1.65 -26.98 -9.90
C HIS A 42 -2.84 -26.03 -10.16
N GLU A 43 -2.87 -25.44 -11.35
CA GLU A 43 -4.04 -24.72 -11.85
C GLU A 43 -5.18 -25.73 -12.09
N ASN A 44 -6.27 -25.62 -11.34
CA ASN A 44 -7.46 -26.43 -11.55
C ASN A 44 -8.56 -25.58 -12.23
N LYS A 45 -9.60 -26.23 -12.76
CA LYS A 45 -10.61 -25.55 -13.60
C LYS A 45 -11.60 -24.67 -12.81
N LYS A 46 -11.59 -24.70 -11.49
CA LYS A 46 -12.53 -23.94 -10.64
C LYS A 46 -11.87 -22.73 -10.00
N ASP A 47 -10.60 -22.84 -9.63
CA ASP A 47 -9.75 -21.71 -9.24
C ASP A 47 -9.09 -21.12 -10.48
N VAL A 48 -9.78 -20.16 -11.08
CA VAL A 48 -9.20 -19.40 -12.18
C VAL A 48 -8.36 -18.31 -11.56
N ILE A 49 -7.06 -18.38 -11.79
CA ILE A 49 -6.10 -17.34 -11.41
C ILE A 49 -6.60 -15.99 -11.94
N GLY A 50 -6.59 -14.97 -11.08
CA GLY A 50 -7.06 -13.64 -11.45
C GLY A 50 -8.57 -13.44 -11.24
N ILE A 51 -9.23 -14.25 -10.41
CA ILE A 51 -10.63 -13.99 -10.02
C ILE A 51 -10.70 -13.99 -8.49
N PRO A 52 -11.30 -13.00 -7.79
CA PRO A 52 -11.81 -11.76 -8.36
C PRO A 52 -10.66 -11.03 -9.06
N ASP A 53 -10.95 -10.47 -10.21
CA ASP A 53 -9.99 -9.79 -11.08
C ASP A 53 -9.67 -8.45 -10.45
N PHE A 54 -8.54 -8.34 -9.77
CA PHE A 54 -8.06 -7.06 -9.29
C PHE A 54 -7.68 -6.19 -10.47
N THR A 55 -8.39 -5.08 -10.66
CA THR A 55 -8.15 -4.22 -11.82
C THR A 55 -7.15 -3.13 -11.50
N ASP A 56 -7.30 -2.51 -10.33
CA ASP A 56 -6.57 -1.31 -9.93
C ASP A 56 -6.47 -1.24 -8.40
N GLY A 57 -5.61 -0.35 -7.93
CA GLY A 57 -5.42 -0.07 -6.53
C GLY A 57 -4.94 1.35 -6.31
N THR A 58 -5.26 1.88 -5.13
CA THR A 58 -4.77 3.19 -4.70
C THR A 58 -4.20 3.12 -3.29
N ALA A 59 -3.14 3.86 -3.03
CA ALA A 59 -2.60 4.08 -1.70
C ALA A 59 -2.56 5.58 -1.40
N THR A 60 -2.98 5.97 -0.21
CA THR A 60 -2.85 7.35 0.27
C THR A 60 -1.70 7.42 1.27
N VAL A 61 -0.75 8.30 0.98
CA VAL A 61 0.46 8.49 1.76
C VAL A 61 0.52 9.92 2.26
N VAL A 62 0.86 10.10 3.54
CA VAL A 62 1.09 11.42 4.13
C VAL A 62 2.46 11.39 4.80
N ASN A 63 3.40 12.24 4.38
CA ASN A 63 4.75 12.31 4.97
C ASN A 63 5.54 10.98 5.01
N ASN A 64 5.37 10.12 4.00
CA ASN A 64 5.95 8.75 3.95
C ASN A 64 5.37 7.79 4.99
N THR A 65 4.18 8.10 5.46
CA THR A 65 3.37 7.19 6.26
C THR A 65 2.21 6.73 5.39
N LEU A 66 2.08 5.43 5.18
CA LEU A 66 0.92 4.82 4.54
C LEU A 66 -0.30 4.98 5.44
N GLN A 67 -1.33 5.67 4.94
CA GLN A 67 -2.55 5.98 5.67
C GLN A 67 -3.70 5.03 5.32
N SER A 68 -3.88 4.77 4.03
CA SER A 68 -4.94 3.89 3.54
C SER A 68 -4.57 3.23 2.22
N VAL A 69 -5.16 2.07 1.96
CA VAL A 69 -5.08 1.35 0.68
C VAL A 69 -6.49 1.00 0.22
N ARG A 70 -6.73 1.05 -1.09
CA ARG A 70 -7.95 0.57 -1.72
C ARG A 70 -7.60 -0.36 -2.87
N PHE A 71 -8.33 -1.46 -2.98
CA PHE A 71 -8.23 -2.43 -4.08
C PHE A 71 -9.56 -2.46 -4.82
N PHE A 72 -9.51 -2.32 -6.13
CA PHE A 72 -10.65 -2.40 -7.03
C PHE A 72 -10.64 -3.77 -7.67
N PHE A 73 -11.79 -4.43 -7.68
CA PHE A 73 -11.90 -5.76 -8.26
C PHE A 73 -13.19 -5.92 -9.04
N SER A 74 -13.19 -6.86 -9.97
CA SER A 74 -14.37 -7.28 -10.72
C SER A 74 -14.54 -8.81 -10.66
N ALA A 75 -15.78 -9.26 -10.81
CA ALA A 75 -16.14 -10.66 -10.66
C ALA A 75 -17.35 -10.99 -11.55
N GLY A 76 -17.16 -11.88 -12.54
CA GLY A 76 -18.25 -12.35 -13.39
C GLY A 76 -19.22 -13.27 -12.64
N SER A 77 -20.49 -13.31 -13.06
CA SER A 77 -21.49 -14.25 -12.50
C SER A 77 -21.30 -15.71 -12.89
N SER A 78 -20.66 -15.94 -14.03
CA SER A 78 -20.36 -17.28 -14.55
C SER A 78 -19.04 -17.83 -14.02
N GLU A 79 -18.24 -16.98 -13.41
CA GLU A 79 -16.96 -17.37 -12.81
C GLU A 79 -17.29 -18.01 -11.47
N SER A 80 -16.76 -19.23 -11.24
CA SER A 80 -17.01 -20.02 -10.03
C SER A 80 -16.30 -19.37 -8.84
N LEU A 81 -16.78 -18.21 -8.46
CA LEU A 81 -16.36 -17.52 -7.27
C LEU A 81 -17.10 -18.15 -6.12
N TYR A 82 -16.46 -19.17 -5.56
CA TYR A 82 -16.91 -19.89 -4.39
C TYR A 82 -17.65 -18.96 -3.42
N ASN A 83 -18.79 -19.43 -2.90
CA ASN A 83 -19.70 -18.72 -1.99
C ASN A 83 -19.06 -18.30 -0.64
N GLN A 84 -17.72 -18.35 -0.54
CA GLN A 84 -16.92 -18.26 0.67
C GLN A 84 -15.61 -17.49 0.47
N LEU A 85 -15.42 -16.73 -0.63
CA LEU A 85 -14.25 -15.85 -0.70
C LEU A 85 -14.31 -14.82 0.44
N GLY A 86 -13.32 -14.92 1.32
CA GLY A 86 -13.06 -13.96 2.37
C GLY A 86 -11.93 -13.03 1.97
N SER A 87 -11.75 -11.97 2.76
CA SER A 87 -10.52 -11.20 2.68
C SER A 87 -9.33 -12.05 3.10
N GLY A 88 -8.22 -11.93 2.37
CA GLY A 88 -6.90 -12.31 2.86
C GLY A 88 -6.30 -11.19 3.70
N ASP A 89 -4.98 -11.24 3.87
CA ASP A 89 -4.21 -10.19 4.52
C ASP A 89 -3.57 -9.23 3.50
N LEU A 90 -3.26 -8.01 3.95
CA LEU A 90 -2.40 -7.08 3.24
C LEU A 90 -0.98 -7.16 3.81
N PHE A 91 -0.01 -7.48 2.98
CA PHE A 91 1.41 -7.56 3.29
C PHE A 91 2.11 -6.27 2.84
N VAL A 92 2.99 -5.74 3.68
CA VAL A 92 3.65 -4.46 3.46
C VAL A 92 5.16 -4.58 3.68
N ASN A 93 5.93 -4.26 2.63
CA ASN A 93 7.37 -4.06 2.72
C ASN A 93 7.62 -2.54 2.69
N THR A 94 8.36 -2.06 3.69
CA THR A 94 8.69 -0.67 3.97
C THR A 94 10.14 -0.31 3.63
N ASP A 95 10.88 -1.27 3.09
CA ASP A 95 12.25 -1.16 2.62
C ASP A 95 12.43 -1.81 1.21
N ASN A 96 13.62 -2.28 0.87
CA ASN A 96 13.95 -2.86 -0.45
C ASN A 96 14.52 -4.27 -0.35
N ASP A 97 14.18 -4.99 0.71
CA ASP A 97 14.61 -6.36 0.89
C ASP A 97 13.62 -7.35 0.23
N SER A 98 13.78 -8.63 0.53
CA SER A 98 12.87 -9.69 0.07
C SER A 98 12.04 -10.26 1.24
N SER A 99 11.60 -9.38 2.13
CA SER A 99 10.80 -9.69 3.30
C SER A 99 9.63 -8.73 3.49
N TRP A 100 8.56 -9.21 4.11
CA TRP A 100 7.47 -8.35 4.56
C TRP A 100 7.80 -7.85 5.95
N ASN A 101 7.80 -6.52 6.14
CA ASN A 101 7.99 -5.96 7.47
C ASN A 101 6.69 -6.03 8.29
N TYR A 102 5.54 -5.78 7.65
CA TYR A 102 4.23 -5.75 8.30
C TYR A 102 3.20 -6.64 7.62
N LEU A 103 2.25 -7.12 8.44
CA LEU A 103 1.03 -7.78 8.02
C LEU A 103 -0.16 -6.98 8.54
N VAL A 104 -1.12 -6.69 7.68
CA VAL A 104 -2.40 -6.08 8.05
C VAL A 104 -3.48 -7.13 7.92
N ARG A 105 -4.04 -7.53 9.07
CA ARG A 105 -5.13 -8.50 9.15
C ARG A 105 -6.48 -7.81 9.11
N LEU A 106 -7.36 -8.26 8.24
CA LEU A 106 -8.74 -7.76 8.15
C LEU A 106 -9.66 -8.66 8.98
N ASN A 107 -10.18 -8.15 10.09
CA ASN A 107 -11.01 -8.91 11.03
C ASN A 107 -12.49 -8.85 10.68
N ASN A 108 -13.27 -9.84 11.14
CA ASN A 108 -14.71 -9.92 10.88
C ASN A 108 -15.54 -8.77 11.50
N ASP A 109 -14.98 -8.05 12.47
CA ASP A 109 -15.60 -6.88 13.11
C ASP A 109 -15.26 -5.55 12.40
N LEU A 110 -14.74 -5.63 11.17
CA LEU A 110 -14.35 -4.49 10.34
C LEU A 110 -13.13 -3.70 10.85
N THR A 111 -12.38 -4.26 11.80
CA THR A 111 -11.09 -3.73 12.24
C THR A 111 -9.95 -4.25 11.36
N ALA A 112 -8.92 -3.42 11.15
CA ALA A 112 -7.72 -3.78 10.41
C ALA A 112 -6.50 -3.67 11.32
N ASP A 113 -5.95 -4.80 11.76
CA ASP A 113 -4.85 -4.82 12.73
C ASP A 113 -3.50 -4.96 12.04
N VAL A 114 -2.56 -4.09 12.41
CA VAL A 114 -1.20 -4.08 11.89
C VAL A 114 -0.27 -4.84 12.83
N TYR A 115 0.42 -5.85 12.32
CA TYR A 115 1.38 -6.66 13.06
C TYR A 115 2.78 -6.50 12.50
N ASN A 116 3.77 -6.59 13.38
CA ASN A 116 5.14 -6.88 12.96
C ASN A 116 5.20 -8.30 12.41
N PHE A 117 5.68 -8.46 11.18
CA PHE A 117 5.75 -9.76 10.51
C PHE A 117 7.19 -10.18 10.19
N ASN A 118 8.03 -9.25 9.71
CA ASN A 118 9.47 -9.45 9.45
C ASN A 118 9.84 -10.85 8.90
N THR A 119 9.19 -11.23 7.82
CA THR A 119 9.23 -12.59 7.27
C THR A 119 9.60 -12.57 5.81
N SER A 120 10.49 -13.48 5.38
CA SER A 120 10.86 -13.60 3.97
C SER A 120 9.65 -13.94 3.09
N TYR A 121 9.63 -13.38 1.87
CA TYR A 121 8.58 -13.67 0.89
C TYR A 121 8.39 -15.17 0.65
N THR A 122 9.45 -15.97 0.75
CA THR A 122 9.45 -17.40 0.42
C THR A 122 9.40 -18.34 1.62
N ASP A 123 9.27 -17.82 2.85
CA ASP A 123 9.18 -18.66 4.05
C ASP A 123 7.81 -19.31 4.19
N ARG A 124 7.65 -20.50 3.60
CA ARG A 124 6.41 -21.29 3.69
C ARG A 124 5.91 -21.53 5.11
N GLY A 125 6.81 -21.55 6.10
CA GLY A 125 6.44 -21.77 7.50
C GLY A 125 5.60 -20.63 8.07
N ALA A 126 5.77 -19.42 7.55
CA ALA A 126 5.16 -18.21 8.09
C ALA A 126 3.78 -17.87 7.52
N TYR A 127 3.27 -18.64 6.56
CA TYR A 127 1.96 -18.38 5.93
C TYR A 127 0.98 -19.51 6.18
N TYR A 128 -0.30 -19.15 6.27
CA TYR A 128 -1.39 -20.06 5.94
C TYR A 128 -1.54 -20.05 4.42
N LEU A 129 -1.36 -21.22 3.83
CA LEU A 129 -1.42 -21.39 2.38
C LEU A 129 -2.85 -21.73 1.96
N GLY A 130 -3.19 -21.40 0.71
CA GLY A 130 -4.38 -21.92 0.04
C GLY A 130 -4.49 -23.44 0.23
N HIS A 131 -5.71 -23.91 0.54
CA HIS A 131 -5.99 -25.25 1.05
C HIS A 131 -5.63 -26.35 0.03
N ALA A 132 -5.02 -27.45 0.49
CA ALA A 132 -4.48 -28.53 -0.36
C ALA A 132 -5.50 -29.60 -0.79
N ASP A 133 -6.72 -29.58 -0.26
CA ASP A 133 -7.75 -30.57 -0.58
C ASP A 133 -8.76 -30.02 -1.60
N GLY A 134 -8.33 -29.99 -2.86
CA GLY A 134 -9.20 -29.93 -4.02
C GLY A 134 -9.69 -28.54 -4.41
N ASP A 135 -9.41 -28.19 -5.67
CA ASP A 135 -10.00 -27.07 -6.38
C ASP A 135 -9.63 -25.64 -5.90
N TYR A 136 -8.54 -25.47 -5.13
CA TYR A 136 -7.95 -24.17 -4.76
C TYR A 136 -6.59 -23.95 -5.42
N ARG A 137 -6.09 -22.72 -5.36
CA ARG A 137 -4.71 -22.41 -5.64
C ARG A 137 -3.84 -22.97 -4.55
N ASP A 138 -3.35 -24.17 -4.81
CA ASP A 138 -2.55 -24.91 -3.86
C ASP A 138 -1.25 -24.16 -3.54
N TYR A 139 -0.87 -24.19 -2.25
CA TYR A 139 0.44 -23.77 -1.75
C TYR A 139 0.82 -22.30 -1.95
N HIS A 140 -0.13 -21.37 -2.09
CA HIS A 140 0.17 -19.93 -2.15
C HIS A 140 -0.24 -19.20 -0.87
N PRO A 141 0.45 -18.12 -0.45
CA PRO A 141 0.07 -17.33 0.72
C PRO A 141 -1.33 -16.73 0.59
N ALA A 142 -2.18 -16.97 1.58
CA ALA A 142 -3.46 -16.30 1.75
C ALA A 142 -3.51 -15.45 3.03
N TRP A 143 -2.82 -15.90 4.09
CA TRP A 143 -2.71 -15.17 5.35
C TRP A 143 -1.32 -15.36 5.99
N GLY A 144 -0.88 -14.37 6.75
CA GLY A 144 0.35 -14.45 7.56
C GLY A 144 0.09 -15.08 8.94
N LYS A 145 1.07 -15.83 9.46
CA LYS A 145 1.04 -16.33 10.84
C LYS A 145 1.66 -15.30 11.77
N VAL A 146 0.80 -14.52 12.42
CA VAL A 146 1.21 -13.52 13.42
C VAL A 146 0.76 -13.92 14.82
N TRP A 147 1.55 -13.49 15.80
CA TRP A 147 1.38 -13.80 17.22
C TRP A 147 1.65 -12.52 18.01
N GLY A 148 0.96 -12.34 19.13
CA GLY A 148 1.09 -11.15 19.98
C GLY A 148 0.07 -10.06 19.66
N ASP A 149 0.30 -8.88 20.22
CA ASP A 149 -0.61 -7.74 20.11
C ASP A 149 -0.39 -6.96 18.80
N ALA A 150 -1.48 -6.40 18.27
CA ALA A 150 -1.40 -5.47 17.14
C ALA A 150 -0.63 -4.20 17.54
N LEU A 151 0.20 -3.69 16.63
CA LEU A 151 0.91 -2.42 16.80
C LEU A 151 -0.06 -1.24 16.69
N TYR A 152 -0.97 -1.33 15.72
CA TYR A 152 -1.98 -0.33 15.41
C TYR A 152 -3.25 -1.03 14.95
N SER A 153 -4.39 -0.37 15.14
CA SER A 153 -5.67 -0.82 14.60
C SER A 153 -6.30 0.31 13.78
N GLY A 154 -6.68 -0.05 12.57
CA GLY A 154 -7.45 0.76 11.65
C GLY A 154 -8.83 0.17 11.43
N THR A 155 -9.45 0.57 10.34
CA THR A 155 -10.75 0.04 9.90
C THR A 155 -10.63 -0.45 8.47
N TRP A 156 -11.43 -1.44 8.11
CA TRP A 156 -11.62 -1.80 6.72
C TRP A 156 -13.10 -1.92 6.36
N SER A 157 -13.36 -1.86 5.06
CA SER A 157 -14.69 -2.03 4.49
C SER A 157 -14.57 -2.60 3.09
N GLY A 158 -15.69 -3.08 2.55
CA GLY A 158 -15.70 -3.73 1.26
C GLY A 158 -15.15 -5.13 1.41
N LYS A 159 -16.03 -6.05 1.78
CA LYS A 159 -15.74 -7.46 1.67
C LYS A 159 -16.01 -7.87 0.22
N PRO A 160 -15.24 -8.80 -0.35
CA PRO A 160 -15.70 -9.56 -1.51
C PRO A 160 -16.90 -10.42 -1.08
N GLU A 161 -18.06 -9.79 -0.81
CA GLU A 161 -19.34 -10.45 -0.57
C GLU A 161 -20.16 -10.38 -1.85
N PHE A 162 -20.68 -11.52 -2.29
CA PHE A 162 -21.51 -11.64 -3.48
C PHE A 162 -22.98 -11.35 -3.16
N PRO A 163 -23.62 -10.48 -3.96
CA PRO A 163 -24.99 -10.73 -4.34
C PRO A 163 -25.16 -10.54 -5.86
N GLY A 164 -24.78 -11.55 -6.65
CA GLY A 164 -25.16 -11.68 -8.07
C GLY A 164 -24.51 -10.70 -9.07
N GLU A 165 -24.12 -11.23 -10.23
CA GLU A 165 -23.81 -10.55 -11.51
C GLU A 165 -23.00 -9.23 -11.53
N GLY A 166 -21.73 -9.32 -11.99
CA GLY A 166 -20.99 -8.18 -12.56
C GLY A 166 -20.54 -7.13 -11.54
N ASN A 167 -20.26 -7.55 -10.31
CA ASN A 167 -19.95 -6.62 -9.23
C ASN A 167 -18.52 -6.10 -9.36
N VAL A 168 -18.42 -4.79 -9.60
CA VAL A 168 -17.21 -4.03 -9.31
C VAL A 168 -17.24 -3.68 -7.82
N GLY A 169 -16.22 -4.11 -7.09
CA GLY A 169 -16.10 -3.90 -5.66
C GLY A 169 -14.88 -3.06 -5.31
N VAL A 170 -14.87 -2.55 -4.08
CA VAL A 170 -13.72 -1.84 -3.51
C VAL A 170 -13.47 -2.33 -2.11
N ILE A 171 -12.32 -2.94 -1.86
CA ILE A 171 -11.81 -3.15 -0.49
C ILE A 171 -11.09 -1.87 -0.09
N SER A 172 -11.43 -1.30 1.06
CA SER A 172 -10.78 -0.08 1.59
C SER A 172 -10.27 -0.34 2.99
N ILE A 173 -8.99 -0.05 3.24
CA ILE A 173 -8.30 -0.22 4.51
C ILE A 173 -7.73 1.14 4.91
N ALA A 174 -7.99 1.62 6.12
CA ALA A 174 -7.60 2.95 6.57
C ALA A 174 -7.09 2.95 8.02
N GLY A 175 -6.32 3.96 8.39
CA GLY A 175 -5.75 4.11 9.74
C GLY A 175 -4.48 3.28 9.96
N LEU A 176 -3.77 2.92 8.87
CA LEU A 176 -2.62 2.02 8.92
C LEU A 176 -1.42 2.62 9.65
N ASN A 177 -1.12 3.89 9.38
CA ASN A 177 -0.02 4.65 9.98
C ASN A 177 1.35 3.92 9.90
N ILE A 178 1.68 3.35 8.74
CA ILE A 178 2.92 2.60 8.53
C ILE A 178 3.97 3.50 7.87
N ASP A 179 5.04 3.84 8.59
CA ASP A 179 6.17 4.59 8.04
C ASP A 179 7.02 3.73 7.11
N PHE A 180 7.53 4.33 6.04
CA PHE A 180 8.36 3.64 5.06
C PHE A 180 9.41 4.54 4.41
N ASP A 181 10.51 3.93 3.96
CA ASP A 181 11.47 4.57 3.03
C ASP A 181 11.15 4.19 1.57
N LYS A 182 10.69 2.95 1.40
CA LYS A 182 10.24 2.35 0.16
C LYS A 182 8.99 1.55 0.42
N LEU A 183 8.01 1.54 -0.47
CA LEU A 183 6.75 0.85 -0.21
C LEU A 183 6.45 -0.17 -1.29
N SER A 184 6.32 -1.43 -0.89
CA SER A 184 5.70 -2.47 -1.70
C SER A 184 4.52 -3.06 -0.94
N LEU A 185 3.43 -3.27 -1.67
CA LEU A 185 2.17 -3.79 -1.12
C LEU A 185 1.85 -5.10 -1.81
N SER A 186 1.25 -6.02 -1.07
CA SER A 186 0.61 -7.19 -1.66
C SER A 186 -0.65 -7.54 -0.90
N TYR A 187 -1.79 -7.60 -1.59
CA TYR A 187 -3.04 -8.05 -1.01
C TYR A 187 -3.47 -9.38 -1.60
N THR A 188 -4.09 -10.20 -0.76
CA THR A 188 -4.62 -11.51 -1.15
C THR A 188 -6.05 -11.66 -0.71
N VAL A 189 -6.70 -12.65 -1.31
CA VAL A 189 -8.00 -13.18 -0.89
C VAL A 189 -7.82 -14.55 -0.25
N SER A 190 -8.83 -15.04 0.46
CA SER A 190 -8.76 -16.25 1.29
C SER A 190 -8.27 -17.52 0.58
N CYS A 191 -8.39 -17.60 -0.75
CA CYS A 191 -7.96 -18.75 -1.54
C CYS A 191 -6.66 -18.47 -2.33
N ALA A 192 -6.07 -17.28 -2.19
CA ALA A 192 -4.92 -16.81 -2.98
C ALA A 192 -5.12 -16.86 -4.52
N ASN A 193 -6.37 -17.03 -4.96
CA ASN A 193 -6.82 -17.07 -6.35
C ASN A 193 -6.38 -15.83 -7.14
N ASP A 194 -6.27 -14.69 -6.46
CA ASP A 194 -5.61 -13.52 -7.02
C ASP A 194 -4.74 -12.80 -5.98
N ILE A 195 -3.79 -12.02 -6.47
CA ILE A 195 -2.85 -11.22 -5.69
C ILE A 195 -2.66 -9.87 -6.34
N MET A 196 -3.01 -8.80 -5.64
CA MET A 196 -2.67 -7.47 -6.13
C MET A 196 -1.37 -6.99 -5.51
N GLY A 197 -0.36 -6.73 -6.33
CA GLY A 197 0.92 -6.17 -5.90
C GLY A 197 1.12 -4.73 -6.37
N ALA A 198 1.75 -3.91 -5.53
CA ALA A 198 2.27 -2.61 -5.93
C ALA A 198 3.79 -2.60 -5.82
N ASP A 199 4.46 -2.27 -6.93
CA ASP A 199 5.92 -2.16 -6.98
C ASP A 199 6.44 -1.00 -6.12
N THR A 200 7.74 -1.09 -5.81
CA THR A 200 8.42 -0.21 -4.86
C THR A 200 8.25 1.27 -5.20
N PHE A 201 7.37 1.95 -4.47
CA PHE A 201 7.33 3.40 -4.47
C PHE A 201 8.49 3.92 -3.64
N SER A 202 9.22 4.90 -4.16
CA SER A 202 10.28 5.57 -3.42
C SER A 202 9.80 6.94 -2.94
N LYS A 203 10.30 7.35 -1.78
CA LYS A 203 10.21 8.73 -1.28
C LYS A 203 10.78 9.69 -2.31
N THR A 204 9.93 10.24 -3.18
CA THR A 204 10.39 11.29 -4.09
C THR A 204 10.69 12.55 -3.28
N PRO A 205 11.75 13.30 -3.60
CA PRO A 205 12.03 14.56 -2.93
C PRO A 205 10.86 15.51 -3.13
N ILE A 206 10.27 15.96 -2.03
CA ILE A 206 9.14 16.91 -2.00
C ILE A 206 9.43 18.03 -3.00
N PRO A 207 8.52 18.35 -3.94
CA PRO A 207 8.72 19.41 -4.94
C PRO A 207 9.15 20.77 -4.34
N GLY A 208 8.80 21.00 -3.07
CA GLY A 208 9.23 22.14 -2.28
C GLY A 208 10.76 22.25 -2.13
N ALA A 209 11.50 21.15 -2.03
CA ALA A 209 12.97 21.19 -1.97
C ALA A 209 13.58 21.69 -3.28
N VAL A 210 13.01 21.31 -4.43
CA VAL A 210 13.42 21.81 -5.75
C VAL A 210 13.11 23.31 -5.87
N TRP A 211 11.95 23.75 -5.38
CA TRP A 211 11.58 25.16 -5.35
C TRP A 211 12.44 26.01 -4.40
N LEU A 212 12.75 25.50 -3.21
CA LEU A 212 13.63 26.17 -2.24
C LEU A 212 15.07 26.22 -2.73
N LEU A 213 15.56 25.15 -3.37
CA LEU A 213 16.87 25.13 -4.00
C LEU A 213 16.94 26.13 -5.16
N GLY A 214 15.92 26.13 -6.03
CA GLY A 214 15.84 27.05 -7.17
C GLY A 214 15.77 28.52 -6.74
N SER A 215 14.86 28.84 -5.82
CA SER A 215 14.70 30.20 -5.31
C SER A 215 15.90 30.66 -4.46
N GLY A 216 16.46 29.78 -3.64
CA GLY A 216 17.68 30.03 -2.86
C GLY A 216 18.89 30.33 -3.74
N LEU A 217 19.09 29.57 -4.83
CA LEU A 217 20.18 29.79 -5.77
C LEU A 217 20.05 31.14 -6.50
N LEU A 218 18.84 31.49 -6.93
CA LEU A 218 18.57 32.80 -7.53
C LEU A 218 18.83 33.95 -6.55
N GLY A 219 18.45 33.78 -5.29
CA GLY A 219 18.75 34.73 -4.22
C GLY A 219 20.25 34.94 -4.02
N LEU A 220 21.04 33.86 -3.99
CA LEU A 220 22.50 33.92 -3.89
C LEU A 220 23.15 34.62 -5.09
N ILE A 221 22.68 34.35 -6.31
CA ILE A 221 23.14 35.05 -7.52
C ILE A 221 22.87 36.56 -7.42
N GLY A 222 21.69 36.94 -6.93
CA GLY A 222 21.32 38.34 -6.70
C GLY A 222 22.25 39.04 -5.72
N LEU A 223 22.57 38.39 -4.59
CA LEU A 223 23.50 38.92 -3.58
C LEU A 223 24.91 39.10 -4.14
N ARG A 224 25.41 38.15 -4.93
CA ARG A 224 26.74 38.23 -5.55
C ARG A 224 26.87 39.41 -6.52
N ARG A 225 25.83 39.68 -7.32
CA ARG A 225 25.84 40.83 -8.25
C ARG A 225 25.92 42.16 -7.52
N ARG A 226 25.35 42.25 -6.33
CA ARG A 226 25.31 43.46 -5.52
C ARG A 226 26.64 43.83 -4.87
N GLN A 227 27.58 42.89 -4.73
CA GLN A 227 28.91 43.13 -4.16
C GLN A 227 29.93 43.64 -5.18
N LYS A 228 29.65 43.53 -6.48
CA LYS A 228 30.55 43.95 -7.56
C LYS A 228 30.24 45.33 -8.14
N GLY A 229 29.18 45.99 -7.67
CA GLY A 229 28.75 47.32 -8.10
C GLY A 229 28.78 48.31 -6.96
#